data_AF-A0A7Y4R570-F1
#
_entry.id   AF-A0A7Y4R570-F1
#
_cell.length_a   1.000
_cell.length_b   1.000
_cell.length_c   1.000
_cell.angle_alpha   90.00
_cell.angle_beta   90.00
_cell.angle_gamma   90.00
#
_symmetry.space_group_name_H-M   'P 1'
#
loop_
_entity.id
_entity.type
_entity.pdbx_description
1 polymer ?
#
loop_
_entity_poly.entity_id
_entity_poly.type
_entity_poly.pdbx_seq_one_letter_code
_entity_poly.pdbx_strand_id
1 'polypeptide(L)'
;LGWLGIAKNGQLKKLDNESIGRESFLAKEKTPTKTGIPEADNLIKKIYEINETRATIVSTYLNEMKVALSESYRVLKKNGYLVLIVGNNVVCNKEFNTQKYFTHYLKGLGLELKFKLIDDIRSYGLMTKRNKTADIISREWILAFQKK
;
A
#
# COMPACT_ATOMS: atom_id res chain seq x y z
N LEU A 1 -3.00 -4.31 21.93
CA LEU A 1 -4.15 -3.48 22.38
C LEU A 1 -5.05 -4.20 23.37
N GLY A 2 -5.55 -5.41 23.08
CA GLY A 2 -6.40 -6.16 24.02
C GLY A 2 -5.67 -6.60 25.29
N TRP A 3 -4.48 -7.21 25.16
CA TRP A 3 -3.65 -7.61 26.31
C TRP A 3 -3.15 -6.42 27.15
N LEU A 4 -3.05 -5.23 26.56
CA LEU A 4 -2.66 -4.00 27.25
C LEU A 4 -3.84 -3.33 27.98
N GLY A 5 -5.07 -3.89 27.89
CA GLY A 5 -6.28 -3.30 28.47
C GLY A 5 -6.78 -2.03 27.77
N ILE A 6 -6.15 -1.63 26.66
CA ILE A 6 -6.46 -0.38 25.93
C ILE A 6 -7.71 -0.53 25.06
N ALA A 7 -7.98 -1.75 24.56
CA ALA A 7 -9.17 -2.05 23.75
C ALA A 7 -10.04 -3.08 24.45
N LYS A 8 -11.33 -2.78 24.60
CA LYS A 8 -12.35 -3.71 25.11
C LYS A 8 -12.59 -4.85 24.11
N ASN A 9 -13.17 -5.95 24.58
CA ASN A 9 -13.58 -7.07 23.73
C ASN A 9 -14.44 -6.59 22.55
N GLY A 10 -14.09 -7.03 21.34
CA GLY A 10 -14.74 -6.62 20.09
C GLY A 10 -14.26 -5.28 19.49
N GLN A 11 -13.55 -4.43 20.24
CA GLN A 11 -13.05 -3.14 19.70
C GLN A 11 -11.84 -3.31 18.77
N LEU A 12 -11.05 -4.38 18.93
CA LEU A 12 -9.89 -4.64 18.08
C LEU A 12 -10.26 -4.74 16.60
N LYS A 13 -11.34 -5.46 16.29
CA LYS A 13 -11.81 -5.59 14.90
C LYS A 13 -12.28 -4.26 14.32
N LYS A 14 -12.91 -3.42 15.15
CA LYS A 14 -13.33 -2.08 14.74
C LYS A 14 -12.12 -1.21 14.39
N LEU A 15 -11.10 -1.20 15.26
CA LEU A 15 -9.87 -0.44 15.02
C LEU A 15 -9.09 -0.97 13.82
N ASP A 16 -9.04 -2.28 13.62
CA ASP A 16 -8.45 -2.90 12.43
C ASP A 16 -9.15 -2.42 11.15
N ASN A 17 -10.49 -2.36 11.18
CA ASN A 17 -11.31 -1.87 10.07
C ASN A 17 -11.09 -0.39 9.72
N GLU A 18 -10.64 0.42 10.67
CA GLU A 18 -10.32 1.84 10.47
C GLU A 18 -8.87 2.04 9.97
N SER A 19 -8.04 0.98 9.97
CA SER A 19 -6.64 1.04 9.55
C SER A 19 -6.46 0.71 8.06
N ILE A 20 -5.44 1.34 7.47
CA ILE A 20 -5.00 1.04 6.10
C ILE A 20 -4.15 -0.24 6.11
N GLY A 21 -4.40 -1.14 5.17
CA GLY A 21 -3.63 -2.38 5.02
C GLY A 21 -4.18 -3.56 5.83
N ARG A 22 -5.40 -3.44 6.36
CA ARG A 22 -6.14 -4.56 6.95
C ARG A 22 -6.35 -5.69 5.93
N GLU A 23 -6.36 -6.93 6.41
CA GLU A 23 -6.61 -8.12 5.59
C GLU A 23 -7.97 -8.79 5.88
N SER A 24 -8.65 -8.36 6.94
CA SER A 24 -9.88 -8.98 7.44
C SER A 24 -11.13 -8.43 6.72
N PHE A 25 -11.50 -9.01 5.57
CA PHE A 25 -12.73 -8.65 4.85
C PHE A 25 -13.83 -9.70 5.03
N LEU A 26 -15.08 -9.24 5.22
CA LEU A 26 -16.24 -10.13 5.21
C LEU A 26 -16.49 -10.65 3.79
N ALA A 27 -17.10 -11.84 3.66
CA ALA A 27 -17.39 -12.42 2.34
C ALA A 27 -18.20 -11.49 1.41
N LYS A 28 -19.13 -10.72 2.00
CA LYS A 28 -19.95 -9.72 1.29
C LYS A 28 -19.18 -8.48 0.81
N GLU A 29 -17.94 -8.27 1.28
CA GLU A 29 -17.10 -7.11 0.96
C GLU A 29 -16.05 -7.45 -0.11
N LYS A 30 -16.02 -8.69 -0.62
CA LYS A 30 -15.00 -9.21 -1.53
C LYS A 30 -15.15 -8.76 -2.98
N THR A 31 -15.61 -7.53 -3.21
CA THR A 31 -15.67 -6.97 -4.56
C THR A 31 -14.56 -5.94 -4.72
N PRO A 32 -13.53 -6.21 -5.56
CA PRO A 32 -12.46 -5.25 -5.79
C PRO A 32 -13.02 -3.96 -6.38
N THR A 33 -12.58 -2.84 -5.84
CA THR A 33 -12.96 -1.53 -6.36
C THR A 33 -11.90 -1.05 -7.35
N LYS A 34 -12.32 -0.42 -8.45
CA LYS A 34 -11.38 0.20 -9.39
C LYS A 34 -10.51 1.24 -8.67
N THR A 35 -9.22 1.22 -8.98
CA THR A 35 -8.24 2.15 -8.40
C THR A 35 -8.04 3.37 -9.30
N GLY A 36 -8.43 3.29 -10.58
CA GLY A 36 -8.18 4.36 -11.54
C GLY A 36 -6.72 4.45 -11.99
N ILE A 37 -5.89 3.48 -11.60
CA ILE A 37 -4.50 3.32 -12.04
C ILE A 37 -4.51 2.14 -13.04
N PRO A 38 -4.40 2.36 -14.35
CA PRO A 38 -4.63 1.32 -15.35
C PRO A 38 -3.76 0.06 -15.17
N GLU A 39 -2.48 0.23 -14.84
CA GLU A 39 -1.56 -0.87 -14.60
C GLU A 39 -1.97 -1.72 -13.37
N ALA A 40 -2.44 -1.06 -12.30
CA ALA A 40 -2.89 -1.74 -11.10
C ALA A 40 -4.23 -2.45 -11.35
N ASP A 41 -5.19 -1.79 -12.00
CA ASP A 41 -6.51 -2.35 -12.30
C ASP A 41 -6.41 -3.62 -13.16
N ASN A 42 -5.51 -3.62 -14.15
CA ASN A 42 -5.23 -4.81 -14.97
C ASN A 42 -4.63 -5.96 -14.13
N LEU A 43 -3.71 -5.66 -13.21
CA LEU A 43 -3.14 -6.68 -12.33
C LEU A 43 -4.18 -7.22 -11.34
N ILE A 44 -4.99 -6.34 -10.76
CA ILE A 44 -6.06 -6.71 -9.82
C ILE A 44 -7.06 -7.66 -10.47
N LYS A 45 -7.44 -7.43 -11.73
CA LYS A 45 -8.31 -8.36 -12.47
C LYS A 45 -7.70 -9.77 -12.55
N LYS A 46 -6.40 -9.86 -12.87
CA LYS A 46 -5.68 -11.14 -12.93
C LYS A 46 -5.54 -11.80 -11.55
N ILE A 47 -5.38 -11.02 -10.49
CA ILE A 47 -5.34 -11.53 -9.12
C ILE A 47 -6.73 -12.04 -8.71
N TYR A 48 -7.81 -11.36 -9.12
CA TYR A 48 -9.18 -11.73 -8.78
C TYR A 48 -9.55 -13.12 -9.31
N GLU A 49 -9.14 -13.43 -10.54
CA GLU A 49 -9.30 -14.76 -11.15
C GLU A 49 -8.62 -15.89 -10.36
N ILE A 50 -7.58 -15.56 -9.56
CA ILE A 50 -6.85 -16.52 -8.73
C ILE A 50 -7.37 -16.53 -7.30
N ASN A 51 -7.60 -15.35 -6.73
CA ASN A 51 -8.00 -15.14 -5.35
C ASN A 51 -8.73 -13.80 -5.18
N GLU A 52 -10.06 -13.89 -5.13
CA GLU A 52 -11.00 -12.79 -4.90
C GLU A 52 -10.64 -11.93 -3.67
N THR A 53 -10.24 -12.59 -2.58
CA THR A 53 -9.94 -11.93 -1.31
C THR A 53 -8.66 -11.10 -1.42
N ARG A 54 -7.61 -11.66 -2.03
CA ARG A 54 -6.35 -10.93 -2.26
C ARG A 54 -6.55 -9.76 -3.22
N ALA A 55 -7.37 -9.91 -4.26
CA ALA A 55 -7.71 -8.80 -5.16
C ALA A 55 -8.43 -7.67 -4.41
N THR A 56 -9.39 -8.02 -3.54
CA THR A 56 -10.09 -7.04 -2.70
C THR A 56 -9.11 -6.29 -1.80
N ILE A 57 -8.28 -7.01 -1.04
CA ILE A 57 -7.27 -6.43 -0.13
C ILE A 57 -6.40 -5.40 -0.85
N VAL A 58 -5.80 -5.77 -2.00
CA VAL A 58 -4.88 -4.86 -2.69
C VAL A 58 -5.61 -3.67 -3.33
N SER A 59 -6.85 -3.84 -3.79
CA SER A 59 -7.64 -2.76 -4.36
C SER A 59 -8.07 -1.74 -3.30
N THR A 60 -8.47 -2.22 -2.12
CA THR A 60 -8.82 -1.39 -0.96
C THR A 60 -7.59 -0.64 -0.47
N TYR A 61 -6.46 -1.34 -0.31
CA TYR A 61 -5.20 -0.72 0.09
C TYR A 61 -4.80 0.45 -0.82
N LEU A 62 -4.85 0.27 -2.14
CA LEU A 62 -4.52 1.36 -3.07
C LEU A 62 -5.48 2.54 -2.95
N ASN A 63 -6.78 2.29 -2.84
CA ASN A 63 -7.77 3.36 -2.70
C ASN A 63 -7.64 4.13 -1.40
N GLU A 64 -7.38 3.45 -0.28
CA GLU A 64 -7.19 4.10 1.02
C GLU A 64 -5.88 4.89 1.07
N MET A 65 -4.80 4.32 0.53
CA MET A 65 -3.53 5.04 0.39
C MET A 65 -3.68 6.28 -0.49
N LYS A 66 -4.48 6.23 -1.56
CA LYS A 66 -4.78 7.40 -2.39
C LYS A 66 -5.47 8.52 -1.59
N VAL A 67 -6.37 8.18 -0.68
CA VAL A 67 -7.01 9.17 0.21
C VAL A 67 -5.96 9.82 1.11
N ALA A 68 -5.11 9.02 1.78
CA ALA A 68 -4.04 9.54 2.62
C ALA A 68 -3.03 10.41 1.86
N LEU A 69 -2.67 9.99 0.64
CA LEU A 69 -1.77 10.74 -0.24
C LEU A 69 -2.41 12.03 -0.76
N SER A 70 -3.71 12.04 -1.05
CA SER A 70 -4.45 13.25 -1.42
C SER A 70 -4.44 14.27 -0.29
N GLU A 71 -4.69 13.83 0.94
CA GLU A 71 -4.65 14.72 2.10
C GLU A 71 -3.24 15.23 2.36
N SER A 72 -2.22 14.38 2.20
CA SER A 72 -0.81 14.78 2.28
C SER A 72 -0.49 15.86 1.24
N TYR A 73 -0.97 15.71 -0.01
CA TYR A 73 -0.83 16.73 -1.04
C TYR A 73 -1.58 18.02 -0.68
N ARG A 74 -2.81 17.93 -0.17
CA ARG A 74 -3.65 19.08 0.19
C ARG A 74 -2.97 19.96 1.23
N VAL A 75 -2.43 19.37 2.29
CA VAL A 75 -1.79 20.10 3.40
C VAL A 75 -0.34 20.51 3.11
N LEU A 76 0.31 19.90 2.13
CA LEU A 76 1.68 20.25 1.75
C LEU A 76 1.72 21.70 1.23
N LYS A 77 2.65 22.50 1.78
CA LYS A 77 2.88 23.87 1.32
C LYS A 77 3.43 23.91 -0.10
N LYS A 78 3.24 25.04 -0.79
CA LYS A 78 3.91 25.31 -2.06
C LYS A 78 5.44 25.15 -1.92
N ASN A 79 6.08 24.56 -2.92
CA ASN A 79 7.48 24.15 -2.93
C ASN A 79 7.87 23.12 -1.85
N GLY A 80 6.91 22.61 -1.07
CA GLY A 80 7.14 21.58 -0.06
C GLY A 80 7.38 20.20 -0.69
N TYR A 81 8.02 19.32 0.08
CA TYR A 81 8.39 17.99 -0.36
C TYR A 81 7.58 16.91 0.37
N LEU A 82 7.16 15.90 -0.39
CA LEU A 82 6.64 14.63 0.13
C LEU A 82 7.66 13.53 -0.19
N VAL A 83 8.19 12.89 0.85
CA VAL A 83 9.10 11.74 0.71
C VAL A 83 8.30 10.48 1.04
N LEU A 84 8.21 9.58 0.06
CA LEU A 84 7.51 8.31 0.18
C LEU A 84 8.53 7.17 0.08
N ILE A 85 8.68 6.42 1.17
CA ILE A 85 9.48 5.19 1.21
C ILE A 85 8.51 4.03 1.08
N VAL A 86 8.71 3.18 0.08
CA VAL A 86 7.77 2.09 -0.22
C VAL A 86 8.44 0.87 -0.84
N GLY A 87 8.12 -0.30 -0.31
CA GLY A 87 8.49 -1.60 -0.86
C GLY A 87 7.49 -2.09 -1.91
N ASN A 88 7.99 -2.78 -2.93
CA ASN A 88 7.15 -3.60 -3.79
C ASN A 88 6.83 -4.91 -3.07
N ASN A 89 5.66 -5.47 -3.36
CA ASN A 89 5.22 -6.74 -2.78
C ASN A 89 4.97 -7.78 -3.88
N VAL A 90 4.79 -9.03 -3.46
CA VAL A 90 4.33 -10.11 -4.35
C VAL A 90 2.96 -10.56 -3.87
N VAL A 91 1.99 -10.61 -4.79
CA VAL A 91 0.62 -11.04 -4.50
C VAL A 91 0.21 -12.08 -5.52
N CYS A 92 -0.14 -13.29 -5.06
CA CYS A 92 -0.48 -14.43 -5.93
C CYS A 92 0.62 -14.69 -7.00
N ASN A 93 1.89 -14.68 -6.58
CA ASN A 93 3.08 -14.83 -7.44
C ASN A 93 3.18 -13.79 -8.57
N LYS A 94 2.56 -12.62 -8.40
CA LYS A 94 2.67 -11.48 -9.32
C LYS A 94 3.29 -10.30 -8.59
N GLU A 95 4.22 -9.62 -9.25
CA GLU A 95 4.81 -8.39 -8.69
C GLU A 95 3.74 -7.31 -8.58
N PHE A 96 3.54 -6.81 -7.37
CA PHE A 96 2.69 -5.69 -7.05
C PHE A 96 3.56 -4.44 -6.88
N ASN A 97 3.63 -3.63 -7.93
CA ASN A 97 4.62 -2.56 -8.08
C ASN A 97 4.15 -1.25 -7.43
N THR A 98 4.01 -1.27 -6.10
CA THR A 98 3.44 -0.19 -5.29
C THR A 98 4.05 1.18 -5.61
N GLN A 99 5.38 1.25 -5.76
CA GLN A 99 6.07 2.50 -6.08
C GLN A 99 5.62 3.10 -7.42
N LYS A 100 5.37 2.27 -8.45
CA LYS A 100 4.88 2.75 -9.75
C LYS A 100 3.48 3.31 -9.63
N TYR A 101 2.60 2.60 -8.94
CA TYR A 101 1.21 2.99 -8.77
C TYR A 101 1.09 4.34 -8.06
N PHE A 102 1.80 4.51 -6.94
CA PHE A 102 1.77 5.78 -6.22
C PHE A 102 2.52 6.89 -6.96
N THR A 103 3.59 6.59 -7.70
CA THR A 103 4.23 7.60 -8.57
C THR A 103 3.27 8.11 -9.64
N HIS A 104 2.53 7.21 -10.31
CA HIS A 104 1.52 7.57 -11.30
C HIS A 104 0.45 8.47 -10.67
N TYR A 105 -0.08 8.04 -9.52
CA TYR A 105 -1.14 8.77 -8.83
C TYR A 105 -0.71 10.17 -8.36
N LEU A 106 0.43 10.28 -7.68
CA LEU A 106 0.94 11.55 -7.15
C LEU A 106 1.28 12.54 -8.27
N LYS A 107 1.82 12.06 -9.40
CA LYS A 107 1.99 12.89 -10.60
C LYS A 107 0.66 13.41 -11.13
N GLY A 108 -0.38 12.57 -11.14
CA GLY A 108 -1.74 12.97 -11.50
C GLY A 108 -2.34 14.05 -10.59
N LEU A 109 -1.93 14.11 -9.31
CA LEU A 109 -2.29 15.20 -8.39
C LEU A 109 -1.52 16.51 -8.64
N GLY A 110 -0.52 16.50 -9.52
CA GLY A 110 0.31 17.68 -9.82
C GLY A 110 1.62 17.77 -9.04
N LEU A 111 2.02 16.70 -8.34
CA LEU A 111 3.36 16.63 -7.75
C LEU A 111 4.42 16.29 -8.81
N GLU A 112 5.57 16.93 -8.72
CA GLU A 112 6.73 16.61 -9.56
C GLU A 112 7.66 15.64 -8.84
N LEU A 113 7.97 14.49 -9.46
CA LEU A 113 8.99 13.58 -8.96
C LEU A 113 10.38 14.17 -9.19
N LYS A 114 11.11 14.49 -8.12
CA LYS A 114 12.46 15.08 -8.19
C LYS A 114 13.55 14.03 -8.24
N PHE A 115 13.44 12.98 -7.43
CA PHE A 115 14.35 11.85 -7.49
C PHE A 115 13.68 10.58 -6.99
N LYS A 116 14.24 9.47 -7.45
CA LYS A 116 13.82 8.11 -7.14
C LYS A 116 15.09 7.31 -6.88
N LEU A 117 15.24 6.85 -5.65
CA LEU A 117 16.37 6.05 -5.20
C LEU A 117 15.90 4.65 -4.85
N ILE A 118 16.85 3.71 -4.90
CA ILE A 118 16.68 2.35 -4.43
C ILE A 118 17.53 2.21 -3.18
N ASP A 119 16.93 1.74 -2.10
CA ASP A 119 17.64 1.32 -0.91
C ASP A 119 17.64 -0.21 -0.84
N ASP A 120 18.83 -0.80 -0.79
CA ASP A 120 19.00 -2.24 -0.67
C ASP A 120 18.95 -2.62 0.82
N ILE A 121 17.99 -3.47 1.20
CA ILE A 121 17.90 -3.95 2.57
C ILE A 121 18.95 -5.06 2.77
N ARG A 122 20.11 -4.66 3.31
CA ARG A 122 21.28 -5.52 3.52
C ARG A 122 21.22 -6.33 4.81
N SER A 123 20.52 -5.84 5.82
CA SER A 123 20.34 -6.52 7.11
C SER A 123 18.91 -6.38 7.60
N TYR A 124 18.40 -7.45 8.20
CA TYR A 124 17.06 -7.51 8.77
C TYR A 124 17.20 -7.65 10.28
N GLY A 125 16.94 -6.56 11.03
CA GLY A 125 17.09 -6.53 12.48
C GLY A 125 16.08 -7.39 13.25
N LEU A 126 15.02 -7.86 12.58
CA LEU A 126 13.99 -8.74 13.12
C LEU A 126 13.96 -10.06 12.33
N MET A 127 13.60 -11.15 13.03
CA MET A 127 13.65 -12.52 12.53
C MET A 127 13.00 -12.66 11.13
N THR A 128 13.79 -13.00 10.12
CA THR A 128 13.41 -13.12 8.70
C THR A 128 12.72 -14.42 8.33
N LYS A 129 12.48 -15.30 9.32
CA LYS A 129 11.85 -16.61 9.10
C LYS A 129 10.34 -16.41 8.84
N ARG A 130 10.01 -15.92 7.65
CA ARG A 130 8.65 -15.91 7.10
C ARG A 130 8.31 -17.33 6.61
N ASN A 131 7.01 -17.63 6.51
CA ASN A 131 6.51 -18.87 5.90
C ASN A 131 7.15 -19.04 4.49
N LYS A 132 7.38 -20.29 4.05
CA LYS A 132 8.01 -20.65 2.76
C LYS A 132 7.42 -19.98 1.51
N THR A 133 6.27 -19.32 1.65
CA THR A 133 5.47 -18.69 0.61
C THR A 133 5.67 -17.18 0.46
N ALA A 134 6.46 -16.53 1.33
CA ALA A 134 6.71 -15.09 1.26
C ALA A 134 8.20 -14.78 1.08
N ASP A 135 8.55 -14.24 -0.10
CA ASP A 135 9.92 -13.81 -0.42
C ASP A 135 10.40 -12.66 0.48
N ILE A 136 11.72 -12.54 0.58
CA ILE A 136 12.40 -11.48 1.31
C ILE A 136 12.27 -10.17 0.51
N ILE A 137 11.83 -9.10 1.16
CA ILE A 137 11.83 -7.76 0.57
C ILE A 137 13.27 -7.25 0.59
N SER A 138 13.97 -7.37 -0.54
CA SER A 138 15.37 -7.00 -0.66
C SER A 138 15.60 -5.51 -0.95
N ARG A 139 14.55 -4.79 -1.37
CA ARG A 139 14.66 -3.42 -1.86
C ARG A 139 13.45 -2.59 -1.47
N GLU A 140 13.72 -1.34 -1.11
CA GLU A 140 12.72 -0.30 -0.95
C GLU A 140 13.02 0.87 -1.88
N TRP A 141 11.99 1.63 -2.21
CA TRP A 141 12.09 2.79 -3.09
C TRP A 141 11.89 4.05 -2.28
N ILE A 142 12.82 4.99 -2.40
CA ILE A 142 12.70 6.33 -1.82
C ILE A 142 12.32 7.29 -2.94
N LEU A 143 11.12 7.85 -2.86
CA LEU A 143 10.54 8.75 -3.85
C LEU A 143 10.38 10.14 -3.24
N ALA A 144 11.02 11.15 -3.81
CA ALA A 144 10.84 12.54 -3.39
C ALA A 144 10.05 13.33 -4.42
N PHE A 145 8.92 13.85 -3.97
CA PHE A 145 8.00 14.66 -4.76
C PHE A 145 7.99 16.09 -4.26
N GLN A 146 7.86 17.07 -5.16
CA GLN A 146 7.69 18.47 -4.81
C GLN A 146 6.33 18.99 -5.29
N LYS A 147 5.63 19.74 -4.44
CA LYS A 147 4.43 20.49 -4.82
C LYS A 147 4.83 21.82 -5.43
N LYS A 148 4.44 22.04 -6.69
CA LYS A 148 4.66 23.34 -7.36
C LYS A 148 3.73 24.43 -6.84
#